data_AF-A0A376KP96-F1
#
_entry.id   AF-A0A376KP96-F1
#
_cell.length_a   1.000
_cell.length_b   1.000
_cell.length_c   1.000
_cell.angle_alpha   90.00
_cell.angle_beta   90.00
_cell.angle_gamma   90.00
#
_symmetry.space_group_name_H-M   'P 1'
#
loop_
_entity.id
_entity.type
_entity.pdbx_description
1 polymer ?
#
loop_
_entity_poly.entity_id
_entity_poly.type
_entity_poly.pdbx_seq_one_letter_code
_entity_poly.pdbx_strand_id
1 'polypeptide(L)' 'MVEMIDPQGNPDGQCAVAIDNIGAGTGEWVLLVSGSSARQAHKSETSPVDLCVIGIVDEVVSGGQVIFHK' A
#
# COMPACT_ATOMS: atom_id res chain seq x y z
N MET A 1 -6.65 7.77 0.91
CA MET A 1 -7.33 6.82 0.00
C MET A 1 -6.25 6.22 -0.87
N VAL A 2 -6.32 4.92 -1.11
CA VAL A 2 -5.38 4.17 -1.95
C VAL A 2 -6.17 3.54 -3.09
N GLU A 3 -5.55 3.42 -4.25
CA GLU A 3 -6.09 2.71 -5.41
C GLU A 3 -5.17 1.52 -5.69
N MET A 4 -5.75 0.34 -5.89
CA MET A 4 -4.95 -0.84 -6.18
C MET A 4 -4.40 -0.76 -7.61
N ILE A 5 -3.24 -1.39 -7.81
CA ILE A 5 -2.59 -1.47 -9.12
C ILE A 5 -2.56 -2.91 -9.60
N ASP A 6 -2.68 -3.08 -10.91
CA ASP A 6 -2.51 -4.37 -11.58
C ASP A 6 -1.02 -4.79 -11.61
N PRO A 7 -0.69 -6.03 -12.01
CA PRO A 7 0.70 -6.48 -12.12
C PRO A 7 1.57 -5.73 -13.13
N GLN A 8 0.98 -4.87 -13.97
CA GLN A 8 1.64 -4.01 -14.94
C GLN A 8 1.84 -2.57 -14.39
N GLY A 9 1.32 -2.27 -13.21
CA GLY A 9 1.44 -0.96 -12.58
C GLY A 9 0.32 0.02 -12.91
N ASN A 10 -0.74 -0.41 -13.62
CA ASN A 10 -1.86 0.46 -13.93
C ASN A 10 -2.89 0.44 -12.77
N PRO A 11 -3.53 1.57 -12.45
CA PRO A 11 -4.64 1.57 -11.51
C PRO A 11 -5.78 0.65 -11.98
N ASP A 12 -6.28 -0.20 -11.10
CA ASP A 12 -7.33 -1.18 -11.42
C ASP A 12 -8.76 -0.66 -11.12
N GLY A 13 -8.88 0.56 -10.60
CA GLY A 13 -10.14 1.21 -10.21
C GLY A 13 -10.65 0.85 -8.81
N GLN A 14 -10.03 -0.08 -8.10
CA GLN A 14 -10.43 -0.47 -6.75
C GLN A 14 -9.81 0.48 -5.73
N CYS A 15 -10.64 1.32 -5.12
CA CYS A 15 -10.23 2.25 -4.08
C CYS A 15 -10.54 1.72 -2.67
N ALA A 16 -9.65 2.00 -1.71
CA ALA A 16 -9.84 1.70 -0.30
C ALA A 16 -9.33 2.83 0.60
N VAL A 17 -9.77 2.84 1.86
CA VAL A 17 -9.21 3.71 2.91
C VAL A 17 -8.22 2.87 3.72
N ALA A 18 -6.98 3.33 3.81
CA ALA A 18 -5.94 2.73 4.63
C ALA A 18 -5.43 3.75 5.64
N ILE A 19 -5.06 3.29 6.84
CA ILE A 19 -4.27 4.10 7.76
C ILE A 19 -2.85 4.23 7.22
N ASP A 20 -2.26 5.40 7.40
CA ASP A 20 -0.87 5.66 7.08
C ASP A 20 -0.11 6.16 8.32
N ASN A 21 0.87 5.36 8.74
CA ASN A 21 1.77 5.68 9.85
C ASN A 21 3.17 6.11 9.37
N ILE A 22 3.40 6.13 8.06
CA ILE A 22 4.72 6.34 7.42
C ILE A 22 4.82 7.74 6.83
N GLY A 23 3.70 8.30 6.36
CA GLY A 23 3.66 9.63 5.76
C GLY A 23 3.77 9.57 4.23
N ALA A 24 3.04 8.65 3.60
CA ALA A 24 2.93 8.55 2.16
C ALA A 24 2.21 9.77 1.57
N GLY A 25 2.79 10.33 0.52
CA GLY A 25 2.25 11.44 -0.25
C GLY A 25 1.24 10.98 -1.31
N THR A 26 0.50 11.94 -1.85
CA THR A 26 -0.37 11.70 -3.01
C THR A 26 0.47 11.28 -4.23
N GLY A 27 0.07 10.18 -4.86
CA GLY A 27 0.75 9.63 -6.05
C GLY A 27 1.89 8.67 -5.74
N GLU A 28 2.25 8.47 -4.47
CA GLU A 28 3.25 7.48 -4.10
C GLU A 28 2.69 6.06 -4.17
N TRP A 29 3.51 5.14 -4.69
CA TRP A 29 3.23 3.73 -4.61
C TRP A 29 3.56 3.22 -3.21
N VAL A 30 2.67 2.41 -2.66
CA VAL A 30 2.77 1.94 -1.28
C VAL A 30 2.50 0.45 -1.19
N LEU A 31 3.11 -0.19 -0.19
CA LEU A 31 2.76 -1.54 0.23
C LEU A 31 1.67 -1.47 1.29
N LEU A 32 0.66 -2.32 1.14
CA LEU A 32 -0.48 -2.43 2.05
C LEU A 32 -0.44 -3.78 2.76
N VAL A 33 -0.92 -3.79 4.00
CA VAL A 33 -1.25 -5.02 4.73
C VAL A 33 -2.70 -4.93 5.19
N SER A 34 -3.42 -6.05 5.13
CA SER A 34 -4.83 -6.13 5.50
C SER A 34 -5.12 -7.07 6.68
N GLY A 35 -6.33 -7.00 7.21
CA GLY A 35 -6.82 -7.87 8.27
C GLY A 35 -6.13 -7.62 9.61
N SER A 36 -5.93 -8.67 10.41
CA SER A 36 -5.31 -8.54 11.74
C SER A 36 -3.89 -7.98 11.71
N SER A 37 -3.14 -8.25 10.65
CA SER A 37 -1.78 -7.71 10.48
C SER A 37 -1.77 -6.18 10.32
N ALA A 38 -2.87 -5.58 9.85
CA ALA A 38 -3.03 -4.13 9.82
C ALA A 38 -3.03 -3.53 11.24
N ARG A 39 -3.61 -4.23 12.23
CA ARG A 39 -3.58 -3.80 13.64
C ARG A 39 -2.17 -3.86 14.23
N GLN A 40 -1.41 -4.89 13.85
CA GLN A 40 0.00 -5.03 14.24
C GLN A 40 0.85 -3.91 13.64
N ALA A 41 0.69 -3.63 12.34
CA ALA A 41 1.36 -2.52 11.65
C ALA A 41 0.96 -1.15 12.22
N HIS A 42 -0.32 -1.01 12.58
CA HIS A 42 -0.84 0.18 13.25
C HIS A 42 -0.40 0.29 14.73
N LYS A 43 0.26 -0.74 15.28
CA LYS A 43 0.70 -0.83 16.68
C LYS A 43 -0.46 -0.69 17.68
N SER A 44 -1.63 -1.18 17.32
CA SER A 44 -2.82 -1.15 18.17
C SER A 44 -3.71 -2.37 17.89
N GLU A 45 -3.49 -3.43 18.69
CA GLU A 45 -4.18 -4.72 18.53
C GLU A 45 -5.70 -4.64 18.70
N THR A 46 -6.20 -3.65 19.43
CA THR A 46 -7.63 -3.41 19.67
C THR A 46 -8.26 -2.45 18.68
N SER A 47 -7.46 -1.82 17.80
CA SER A 47 -7.96 -0.86 16.81
C SER A 47 -8.82 -1.58 15.76
N PRO A 48 -9.99 -1.06 15.37
CA PRO A 48 -10.85 -1.67 14.35
C PRO A 48 -10.33 -1.42 12.92
N VAL A 49 -9.02 -1.41 12.71
CA VAL A 49 -8.36 -1.16 11.41
C VAL A 49 -8.10 -2.48 10.70
N ASP A 50 -8.39 -2.51 9.41
CA ASP A 50 -8.27 -3.68 8.53
C ASP A 50 -7.39 -3.42 7.29
N LEU A 51 -6.85 -2.22 7.12
CA LEU A 51 -5.91 -1.87 6.06
C LEU A 51 -4.91 -0.80 6.51
N CYS A 52 -3.62 -1.05 6.32
CA CYS A 52 -2.54 -0.14 6.73
C CYS A 52 -1.43 -0.08 5.68
N VAL A 53 -0.92 1.12 5.43
CA VAL A 53 0.33 1.35 4.69
C VAL A 53 1.51 0.87 5.54
N ILE A 54 2.39 0.07 4.94
CA ILE A 54 3.57 -0.52 5.61
C ILE A 54 4.90 -0.19 4.93
N GLY A 55 4.87 0.45 3.77
CA GLY A 55 6.07 0.95 3.10
C GLY A 55 5.74 1.85 1.93
N ILE A 56 6.67 2.74 1.60
CA ILE A 56 6.68 3.52 0.35
C ILE A 56 7.60 2.76 -0.60
N VAL A 57 7.15 2.60 -1.84
CA VAL A 57 7.86 1.85 -2.86
C VAL A 57 8.83 2.78 -3.58
N ASP A 58 10.09 2.35 -3.70
CA ASP A 58 11.11 3.03 -4.52
C ASP A 58 11.20 2.42 -5.92
N GLU A 59 11.12 1.08 -6.04
CA GLU A 59 11.21 0.38 -7.33
C GLU A 59 10.36 -0.89 -7.34
N VAL A 60 9.74 -1.20 -8.49
CA VAL A 60 9.08 -2.48 -8.75
C VAL A 60 9.62 -3.12 -10.02
N VAL A 61 10.01 -4.39 -9.92
CA VAL A 61 10.46 -5.20 -11.05
C VAL A 61 9.46 -6.33 -11.31
N SER A 62 8.97 -6.44 -12.53
CA SER A 62 8.07 -7.49 -12.99
C SER A 62 8.55 -8.03 -14.34
N GLY A 63 8.63 -9.35 -14.49
CA GLY A 63 9.12 -9.98 -15.73
C GLY A 63 10.56 -9.60 -16.13
N GLY A 64 11.40 -9.19 -15.17
CA GLY A 64 12.76 -8.70 -15.45
C GLY A 64 12.84 -7.26 -15.96
N GLN A 65 11.73 -6.52 -15.96
CA GLN A 65 11.67 -5.11 -16.32
C GLN A 65 11.26 -4.27 -15.12
N VAL A 66 11.86 -3.09 -14.99
CA VAL A 66 11.43 -2.08 -14.02
C VAL A 66 10.10 -1.50 -14.53
N ILE A 67 9.03 -1.67 -13.77
CA ILE A 67 7.69 -1.13 -14.09
C ILE A 67 7.38 0.15 -13.31
N PHE A 68 8.13 0.43 -12.25
CA PHE A 68 8.04 1.65 -11.47
C PHE A 68 9.39 1.96 -10.83
N HIS A 69 9.78 3.23 -10.84
CA HIS A 69 10.92 3.77 -10.13
C HIS A 69 10.55 5.20 -9.70
N LYS A 70 10.74 5.51 -8.41
CA LYS A 70 10.41 6.81 -7.81
C LYS A 70 11.38 7.92 -8.21
#